data_AF-A0AAT9F8J3-F1
#
_entry.id   AF-A0AAT9F8J3-F1
#
_cell.length_a   1.000
_cell.length_b   1.000
_cell.length_c   1.000
_cell.angle_alpha   90.00
_cell.angle_beta   90.00
_cell.angle_gamma   90.00
#
_symmetry.space_group_name_H-M   'P 1'
#
loop_
_entity.id
_entity.type
_entity.pdbx_description
1 polymer ?
#
loop_
_entity_poly.entity_id
_entity_poly.type
_entity_poly.pdbx_seq_one_letter_code
_entity_poly.pdbx_strand_id
1 'polypeptide(L)'
;MCYNLNMFRKASKDAWAVVKRSNMLMLAIGLLLGAAFNEVVKSLANDVIMPPIAQLARVKDVEQWKWGSVLIGKFLSALIAFIIVSFIIYVLLMVVFLIKAKVDFKKLLKLKKEEEEVVPEPTTQELILLELQKLNETIKEQKEQE
;
A
#
# COMPACT_ATOMS: atom_id res chain seq x y z
N MET A 1 9.24 -43.80 23.70
CA MET A 1 9.03 -42.34 23.86
C MET A 1 9.65 -41.58 22.66
N CYS A 2 9.28 -41.92 21.42
CA CYS A 2 9.94 -41.41 20.20
C CYS A 2 8.93 -41.08 19.09
N TYR A 3 8.02 -40.14 19.34
CA TYR A 3 7.06 -39.67 18.32
C TYR A 3 7.06 -38.14 18.13
N ASN A 4 8.13 -37.45 18.56
CA ASN A 4 8.09 -36.00 18.77
C ASN A 4 8.64 -35.17 17.58
N LEU A 5 9.60 -35.69 16.79
CA LEU A 5 10.31 -34.85 15.81
C LEU A 5 9.69 -34.82 14.39
N ASN A 6 9.10 -35.94 13.95
CA ASN A 6 8.47 -36.02 12.62
C ASN A 6 7.12 -35.29 12.56
N MET A 7 6.43 -35.15 13.69
CA MET A 7 5.13 -34.47 13.76
C MET A 7 5.28 -32.95 13.54
N PHE A 8 6.29 -32.31 14.14
CA PHE A 8 6.56 -30.88 13.95
C PHE A 8 6.88 -30.52 12.49
N ARG A 9 7.68 -31.36 11.83
CA ARG A 9 7.99 -31.21 10.39
C ARG A 9 6.75 -31.37 9.52
N LYS A 10 5.84 -32.28 9.87
CA LYS A 10 4.59 -32.50 9.16
C LYS A 10 3.62 -31.32 9.34
N ALA A 11 3.42 -30.89 10.60
CA ALA A 11 2.62 -29.73 10.93
C ALA A 11 3.12 -28.44 10.24
N SER A 12 4.45 -28.23 10.19
CA SER A 12 5.03 -27.08 9.48
C SER A 12 4.82 -27.15 7.96
N LYS A 13 4.93 -28.34 7.36
CA LYS A 13 4.62 -28.55 5.93
C LYS A 13 3.15 -28.28 5.62
N ASP A 14 2.26 -28.77 6.47
CA ASP A 14 0.81 -28.61 6.31
C ASP A 14 0.40 -27.14 6.47
N ALA A 15 0.95 -26.44 7.47
CA ALA A 15 0.76 -25.01 7.67
C ALA A 15 1.28 -24.20 6.46
N TRP A 16 2.47 -24.51 5.97
CA TRP A 16 3.06 -23.84 4.80
C TRP A 16 2.25 -24.10 3.51
N ALA A 17 1.65 -25.29 3.36
CA ALA A 17 0.76 -25.60 2.26
C ALA A 17 -0.59 -24.85 2.34
N VAL A 18 -1.08 -24.55 3.54
CA VAL A 18 -2.28 -23.72 3.75
C VAL A 18 -1.97 -22.24 3.49
N VAL A 19 -0.85 -21.73 3.99
CA VAL A 19 -0.41 -20.35 3.79
C VAL A 19 -0.16 -20.03 2.32
N LYS A 20 0.48 -20.94 1.56
CA LYS A 20 0.71 -20.73 0.11
C LYS A 20 -0.57 -20.74 -0.74
N ARG A 21 -1.60 -21.50 -0.32
CA ARG A 21 -2.87 -21.56 -1.04
C ARG A 21 -3.75 -20.33 -0.80
N SER A 22 -3.39 -19.48 0.17
CA SER A 22 -4.17 -18.32 0.57
C SER A 22 -3.43 -17.00 0.31
N ASN A 23 -4.19 -15.93 0.05
CA ASN A 23 -3.65 -14.55 -0.03
C ASN A 23 -3.32 -13.95 1.37
N MET A 24 -3.45 -14.72 2.46
CA MET A 24 -3.17 -14.25 3.82
C MET A 24 -1.73 -13.78 4.03
N LEU A 25 -0.78 -14.28 3.23
CA LEU A 25 0.63 -13.86 3.32
C LEU A 25 0.80 -12.36 2.99
N MET A 26 0.13 -11.87 1.94
CA MET A 26 0.18 -10.45 1.59
C MET A 26 -0.50 -9.57 2.65
N LEU A 27 -1.59 -10.04 3.24
CA LEU A 27 -2.29 -9.34 4.31
C LEU A 27 -1.43 -9.28 5.60
N ALA A 28 -0.80 -10.39 5.97
CA ALA A 28 0.08 -10.46 7.14
C ALA A 28 1.31 -9.55 6.99
N ILE A 29 1.94 -9.56 5.82
CA ILE A 29 3.07 -8.67 5.52
C ILE A 29 2.61 -7.19 5.57
N GLY A 30 1.45 -6.88 5.00
CA GLY A 30 0.89 -5.52 5.03
C GLY A 30 0.66 -5.00 6.45
N LEU A 31 0.12 -5.84 7.35
CA LEU A 31 -0.10 -5.48 8.75
C LEU A 31 1.23 -5.24 9.50
N LEU A 32 2.21 -6.12 9.32
CA LEU A 32 3.52 -6.01 9.96
C LEU A 32 4.28 -4.76 9.51
N LEU A 33 4.28 -4.49 8.20
CA LEU A 33 4.89 -3.28 7.65
C LEU A 33 4.16 -2.02 8.13
N GLY A 34 2.83 -2.05 8.20
CA GLY A 34 2.04 -0.95 8.74
C GLY A 34 2.37 -0.64 10.20
N ALA A 35 2.53 -1.68 11.04
CA ALA A 35 2.90 -1.54 12.44
C ALA A 35 4.31 -0.94 12.60
N ALA A 36 5.30 -1.46 11.86
CA ALA A 36 6.67 -0.95 11.90
C ALA A 36 6.75 0.51 11.40
N PHE A 37 6.04 0.83 10.32
CA PHE A 37 6.01 2.19 9.78
C PHE A 37 5.38 3.18 10.76
N ASN A 38 4.30 2.79 11.43
CA ASN A 38 3.65 3.63 12.44
C ASN A 38 4.61 3.98 13.59
N GLU A 39 5.46 3.05 14.03
CA GLU A 39 6.49 3.34 15.05
C GLU A 39 7.55 4.34 14.55
N VAL A 40 7.98 4.25 13.29
CA VAL A 40 8.90 5.24 12.71
C VAL A 40 8.27 6.63 12.69
N VAL A 41 7.01 6.73 12.28
CA VAL A 41 6.28 8.02 12.26
C VAL A 41 6.09 8.57 13.68
N LYS A 42 5.77 7.71 14.66
CA LYS A 42 5.67 8.11 16.06
C LYS A 42 6.98 8.62 16.63
N SER A 43 8.10 7.93 16.38
CA SER A 43 9.41 8.38 16.83
C SER A 43 9.78 9.72 16.21
N LEU A 44 9.49 9.92 14.92
CA LEU A 44 9.69 11.23 14.29
C LEU A 44 8.86 12.33 14.97
N ALA A 45 7.57 12.08 15.25
CA ALA A 45 6.73 13.08 15.88
C ALA A 45 7.12 13.36 17.34
N ASN A 46 7.35 12.31 18.13
CA ASN A 46 7.58 12.41 19.57
C ASN A 46 9.02 12.80 19.92
N ASP A 47 10.01 12.31 19.18
CA ASP A 47 11.42 12.48 19.52
C ASP A 47 12.06 13.66 18.76
N VAL A 48 11.53 14.02 17.58
CA VAL A 48 12.11 15.10 16.76
C VAL A 48 11.25 16.37 16.81
N ILE A 49 9.92 16.24 16.71
CA ILE A 49 9.04 17.41 16.59
C ILE A 49 8.53 17.91 17.95
N MET A 50 8.19 17.04 18.90
CA MET A 50 7.70 17.48 20.21
C MET A 50 8.74 18.29 21.01
N PRO A 51 10.04 17.95 21.09
CA PRO A 51 10.99 18.71 21.90
C PRO A 51 11.08 20.21 21.54
N PRO A 52 11.22 20.62 20.26
CA PRO A 52 11.24 22.04 19.92
C PRO A 52 9.89 22.72 20.16
N ILE A 53 8.75 22.02 19.96
CA ILE A 53 7.43 22.58 20.25
C ILE A 53 7.22 22.77 21.75
N ALA A 54 7.62 21.80 22.57
CA ALA A 54 7.54 21.87 24.02
C ALA A 54 8.40 23.02 24.58
N GLN A 55 9.55 23.28 23.96
CA GLN A 55 10.40 24.44 24.27
C GLN A 55 9.75 25.76 23.85
N LEU A 56 9.17 25.83 22.64
CA LEU A 56 8.56 27.05 22.10
C LEU A 56 7.27 27.43 22.84
N ALA A 57 6.44 26.44 23.17
CA ALA A 57 5.18 26.61 23.88
C ALA A 57 5.34 26.72 25.41
N ARG A 58 6.58 26.81 25.93
CA ARG A 58 6.89 26.82 27.37
C ARG A 58 6.11 25.76 28.16
N VAL A 59 5.96 24.56 27.58
CA VAL A 59 5.16 23.47 28.16
C VAL A 59 5.72 22.97 29.49
N LYS A 60 6.96 23.33 29.83
CA LYS A 60 7.54 23.14 31.18
C LYS A 60 6.67 23.75 32.30
N ASP A 61 5.86 24.77 32.01
CA ASP A 61 4.90 25.34 32.98
C ASP A 61 3.53 24.62 32.97
N VAL A 62 3.19 23.90 31.88
CA VAL A 62 1.91 23.20 31.70
C VAL A 62 1.94 21.78 32.27
N GLU A 63 3.10 21.13 32.32
CA GLU A 63 3.29 19.85 33.04
C GLU A 63 3.13 19.99 34.56
N GLN A 64 3.31 21.20 35.09
CA GLN A 64 3.15 21.50 36.51
C GLN A 64 1.70 21.86 36.87
N TRP A 65 0.82 22.07 35.89
CA TRP A 65 -0.59 22.35 36.14
C TRP A 65 -1.34 21.05 36.45
N LYS A 66 -1.23 20.65 37.72
CA LYS A 66 -1.95 19.52 38.30
C LYS A 66 -3.22 20.04 38.96
N TRP A 67 -4.39 19.70 38.44
CA TRP A 67 -5.62 19.78 39.22
C TRP A 67 -5.80 18.44 39.94
N GLY A 68 -5.24 18.33 41.14
CA GLY A 68 -5.24 17.09 41.93
C GLY A 68 -4.28 16.02 41.37
N SER A 69 -4.77 14.79 41.13
CA SER A 69 -3.98 13.64 40.64
C SER A 69 -3.97 13.48 39.11
N VAL A 70 -4.64 14.38 38.37
CA VAL A 70 -4.83 14.24 36.91
C VAL A 70 -3.76 15.03 36.16
N LEU A 71 -2.99 14.33 35.32
CA LEU A 71 -1.90 14.86 34.49
C LEU A 71 -2.45 15.51 33.20
N ILE A 72 -3.11 16.67 33.32
CA ILE A 72 -3.65 17.42 32.18
C ILE A 72 -2.57 17.69 31.10
N GLY A 73 -1.34 17.99 31.52
CA GLY A 73 -0.22 18.25 30.61
C GLY A 73 0.12 17.06 29.70
N LYS A 74 0.06 15.83 30.22
CA LYS A 74 0.32 14.62 29.43
C LYS A 74 -0.76 14.38 28.38
N PHE A 75 -2.02 14.63 28.73
CA PHE A 75 -3.13 14.51 27.80
C PHE A 75 -3.05 15.55 26.68
N LEU A 76 -2.77 16.82 27.03
CA LEU A 76 -2.66 17.90 26.04
C LEU A 76 -1.47 17.68 25.10
N SER A 77 -0.33 17.22 25.63
CA SER A 77 0.82 16.82 24.82
C SER A 77 0.48 15.69 23.85
N ALA A 78 -0.26 14.67 24.29
CA ALA A 78 -0.69 13.58 23.43
C ALA A 78 -1.67 14.03 22.33
N LEU A 79 -2.56 14.99 22.66
CA LEU A 79 -3.48 15.57 21.68
C LEU A 79 -2.74 16.38 20.61
N ILE A 80 -1.75 17.17 21.01
CA ILE A 80 -0.89 17.92 20.08
C ILE A 80 -0.08 16.96 19.20
N ALA A 81 0.51 15.91 19.81
CA ALA A 81 1.22 14.87 19.08
C ALA A 81 0.34 14.17 18.04
N PHE A 82 -0.93 13.89 18.37
CA PHE A 82 -1.88 13.28 17.44
C PHE A 82 -2.12 14.15 16.19
N ILE A 83 -2.30 15.46 16.36
CA ILE A 83 -2.49 16.40 15.25
C ILE A 83 -1.24 16.44 14.36
N ILE A 84 -0.05 16.46 14.97
CA ILE A 84 1.24 16.48 14.25
C ILE A 84 1.45 15.18 13.47
N VAL A 85 1.25 14.02 14.11
CA VAL A 85 1.37 12.71 13.45
C VAL A 85 0.42 12.61 12.25
N SER A 86 -0.84 13.04 12.41
CA SER A 86 -1.80 13.10 11.31
C SER A 86 -1.30 13.98 10.16
N PHE A 87 -0.73 15.15 10.46
CA PHE A 87 -0.14 16.03 9.46
C PHE A 87 1.06 15.42 8.74
N ILE A 88 1.96 14.73 9.46
CA ILE A 88 3.11 14.03 8.86
C ILE A 88 2.62 12.93 7.91
N ILE A 89 1.67 12.11 8.35
CA ILE A 89 1.07 11.05 7.52
C ILE A 89 0.45 11.66 6.26
N TYR A 90 -0.27 12.77 6.39
CA TYR A 90 -0.83 13.50 5.26
C TYR A 90 0.26 13.96 4.28
N VAL A 91 1.35 14.56 4.75
CA VAL A 91 2.47 15.00 3.90
C VAL A 91 3.13 13.80 3.21
N LEU A 92 3.35 12.68 3.91
CA LEU A 92 3.93 11.47 3.31
C LEU A 92 3.04 10.88 2.22
N LEU A 93 1.72 10.81 2.45
CA LEU A 93 0.75 10.37 1.44
C LEU A 93 0.70 11.34 0.25
N MET A 94 0.75 12.65 0.50
CA MET A 94 0.80 13.70 -0.53
C MET A 94 2.06 13.55 -1.40
N VAL A 95 3.22 13.29 -0.82
CA VAL A 95 4.46 13.05 -1.57
C VAL A 95 4.35 11.80 -2.45
N VAL A 96 3.83 10.69 -1.92
CA VAL A 96 3.61 9.47 -2.71
C VAL A 96 2.62 9.72 -3.86
N PHE A 97 1.55 10.45 -3.60
CA PHE A 97 0.57 10.85 -4.61
C PHE A 97 1.18 11.76 -5.69
N LEU A 98 2.01 12.74 -5.30
CA LEU A 98 2.73 13.61 -6.22
C LEU A 98 3.72 12.82 -7.09
N ILE A 99 4.43 11.84 -6.52
CA ILE A 99 5.34 10.97 -7.27
C ILE A 99 4.55 10.16 -8.30
N LYS A 100 3.45 9.52 -7.89
CA LYS A 100 2.57 8.79 -8.83
C LYS A 100 2.04 9.70 -9.94
N ALA A 101 1.51 10.88 -9.60
CA ALA A 101 1.03 11.85 -10.57
C ALA A 101 2.11 12.26 -11.58
N LYS A 102 3.35 12.46 -11.14
CA LYS A 102 4.49 12.76 -12.03
C LYS A 102 4.91 11.57 -12.89
N VAL A 103 4.84 10.35 -12.37
CA VAL A 103 5.16 9.12 -13.12
C VAL A 103 4.12 8.85 -14.20
N ASP A 104 2.83 8.97 -13.87
CA ASP A 104 1.73 8.74 -14.82
C ASP A 104 1.72 9.80 -15.92
N PHE A 105 1.92 11.07 -15.58
CA PHE A 105 2.06 12.15 -16.57
C PHE A 105 3.25 11.92 -17.51
N LYS A 106 4.38 11.41 -16.99
CA LYS A 106 5.55 11.05 -17.81
C LYS A 106 5.27 9.87 -18.74
N LYS A 107 4.47 8.88 -18.32
CA LYS A 107 4.04 7.77 -19.18
C LYS A 107 3.14 8.26 -20.32
N LEU A 108 2.17 9.14 -20.03
CA LEU A 108 1.29 9.71 -21.06
C LEU A 108 2.06 10.56 -22.09
N LEU A 109 3.07 11.32 -21.64
CA LEU A 109 3.97 12.06 -22.54
C LEU A 109 4.84 11.15 -23.41
N LYS A 110 5.25 9.98 -22.90
CA LYS A 110 5.97 8.98 -23.69
C LYS A 110 5.06 8.30 -24.72
N LEU A 111 3.86 7.90 -24.31
CA LEU A 111 2.87 7.30 -25.21
C LEU A 111 2.49 8.26 -26.34
N LYS A 112 2.26 9.54 -26.04
CA LYS A 112 1.98 10.54 -27.08
C LYS A 112 3.16 10.78 -28.03
N LYS A 113 4.40 10.61 -27.56
CA LYS A 113 5.61 10.75 -28.39
C LYS A 113 5.88 9.49 -29.22
N GLU A 114 5.43 8.34 -28.75
CA GLU A 114 5.55 7.03 -29.40
C GLU A 114 4.39 6.81 -30.41
N GLU A 115 3.22 7.39 -30.15
CA GLU A 115 2.03 7.40 -31.01
C GLU A 115 2.16 8.36 -32.20
N GLU A 116 3.03 9.37 -32.12
CA GLU A 116 3.32 10.27 -33.25
C GLU A 116 4.34 9.67 -34.25
N GLU A 117 4.91 8.49 -33.97
CA GLU A 117 5.92 7.82 -34.83
C GLU A 117 5.56 6.38 -35.24
N VAL A 118 4.39 5.84 -34.86
CA VAL A 118 3.97 4.50 -35.30
C VAL A 118 2.55 4.55 -35.83
N VAL A 119 2.44 4.46 -37.16
CA VAL A 119 1.19 4.18 -37.88
C VAL A 119 0.51 2.98 -37.18
N PRO A 120 -0.73 3.11 -36.70
CA PRO A 120 -1.34 2.13 -35.81
C PRO A 120 -1.54 0.80 -36.54
N GLU A 121 -0.78 -0.22 -36.14
CA GLU A 121 -1.19 -1.59 -36.40
C GLU A 121 -2.43 -1.91 -35.55
N PRO A 122 -3.49 -2.49 -36.15
CA PRO A 122 -4.73 -2.78 -35.45
C PRO A 122 -4.46 -3.70 -34.26
N THR A 123 -5.09 -3.38 -33.13
CA THR A 123 -4.85 -4.07 -31.87
C THR A 123 -5.10 -5.57 -31.99
N THR A 124 -4.30 -6.38 -31.30
CA THR A 124 -4.40 -7.86 -31.31
C THR A 124 -5.82 -8.38 -31.04
N GLN A 125 -6.65 -7.60 -30.33
CA GLN A 125 -8.05 -7.93 -30.07
C GLN A 125 -8.94 -7.76 -31.31
N GLU A 126 -8.68 -6.74 -32.14
CA GLU A 126 -9.35 -6.57 -33.44
C GLU A 126 -8.96 -7.69 -34.40
N LEU A 127 -7.70 -8.16 -34.38
CA LEU A 127 -7.25 -9.32 -35.16
C LEU A 127 -7.94 -10.62 -34.72
N ILE A 128 -8.07 -10.86 -33.41
CA ILE A 128 -8.79 -12.04 -32.88
C ILE A 128 -10.27 -11.98 -33.25
N LEU A 129 -10.91 -10.81 -33.15
CA LEU A 129 -12.32 -10.66 -33.52
C LEU A 129 -12.54 -10.85 -35.03
N LEU A 130 -11.63 -10.35 -35.88
CA LEU A 130 -11.64 -10.59 -37.33
C LEU A 130 -11.43 -12.07 -37.65
N GLU A 131 -10.52 -12.75 -36.96
CA GLU A 131 -10.26 -14.18 -37.16
C GLU A 131 -11.47 -15.03 -36.71
N LEU A 132 -12.11 -14.69 -35.59
CA LEU A 132 -13.34 -15.34 -35.13
C LEU A 132 -14.52 -15.13 -36.09
N GLN A 133 -14.68 -13.92 -36.67
CA GLN A 133 -15.70 -13.66 -37.69
C GLN A 133 -15.48 -14.50 -38.94
N LYS A 134 -14.23 -14.54 -39.43
CA LYS A 134 -13.82 -15.34 -40.59
C LYS A 134 -14.04 -16.84 -40.37
N LEU A 135 -13.74 -17.34 -39.16
CA LEU A 135 -13.98 -18.74 -38.76
C LEU A 135 -15.47 -19.09 -38.81
N ASN A 136 -16.34 -18.21 -38.31
CA ASN A 136 -17.79 -18.45 -38.33
C ASN A 136 -18.37 -18.46 -39.76
N GLU A 137 -17.91 -17.57 -40.63
CA GLU A 137 -18.30 -17.57 -42.05
C GLU A 137 -17.84 -18.86 -42.75
N THR A 138 -16.59 -19.28 -42.53
CA THR A 138 -16.03 -20.52 -43.09
C THR A 138 -16.84 -21.74 -42.65
N ILE A 139 -17.21 -21.82 -41.37
CA ILE A 139 -18.03 -22.92 -40.83
C ILE A 139 -19.44 -22.92 -41.43
N LYS A 140 -20.01 -21.73 -41.71
CA LYS A 140 -21.33 -21.62 -42.33
C LYS A 140 -21.32 -22.11 -43.78
N GLU A 141 -20.29 -21.77 -44.54
CA GLU A 141 -20.08 -22.28 -45.91
C GLU A 141 -19.91 -23.80 -45.93
N GLN A 142 -19.20 -24.37 -44.94
CA GLN A 142 -19.07 -25.83 -44.81
C GLN A 142 -20.40 -26.53 -44.52
N LYS A 143 -21.32 -25.88 -43.79
CA LYS A 143 -22.66 -26.42 -43.50
C LYS A 143 -23.66 -26.28 -44.64
N GLU A 144 -23.47 -25.33 -45.54
CA GLU A 144 -24.32 -25.16 -46.73
C GLU A 144 -23.90 -26.11 -47.88
N GLN A 145 -22.74 -26.76 -47.77
CA GLN A 145 -22.21 -27.75 -48.72
C GLN A 145 -22.50 -29.22 -48.33
N GLU A 146 -23.04 -29.46 -47.13
CA GLU A 146 -23.60 -30.74 -46.67
C GLU A 146 -25.13 -30.78 -46.82
#